data_AF-A0A8S1VEZ3-F1
#
_entry.id   AF-A0A8S1VEZ3-F1
#
_cell.length_a   1.000
_cell.length_b   1.000
_cell.length_c   1.000
_cell.angle_alpha   90.00
_cell.angle_beta   90.00
_cell.angle_gamma   90.00
#
_symmetry.space_group_name_H-M   'P 1'
#
loop_
_entity.id
_entity.type
_entity.pdbx_description
1 polymer ?
#
loop_
_entity_poly.entity_id
_entity_poly.type
_entity_poly.pdbx_seq_one_letter_code
_entity_poly.pdbx_strand_id
1 'polypeptide(L)'
;MFQIVKADSGIDAKLEFEISNIVKGAYERFNNQYDRSKYISDYLDERYGGCWRVTIGKSFTSCGTYYLSQLLRLSYQNDQIEIVRTQGDSEFEIIQKDLGMNQAVFDSILGIIQNAQQTQKNLSAQVEYISDCVEQKHTGKWAVICGYDFNSRVPYVNNNLVCVAKKGIRYTVLMISK
;
A
#
# COMPACT_ATOMS: atom_id res chain seq x y z
N MET A 1 -7.82 -27.82 12.52
CA MET A 1 -6.80 -28.16 11.51
C MET A 1 -6.26 -26.86 10.95
N PHE A 2 -4.94 -26.74 10.76
CA PHE A 2 -4.31 -25.53 10.21
C PHE A 2 -4.08 -25.78 8.73
N GLN A 3 -4.60 -24.92 7.86
CA GLN A 3 -4.45 -25.07 6.41
C GLN A 3 -4.17 -23.72 5.76
N ILE A 4 -3.14 -23.67 4.94
CA ILE A 4 -2.82 -22.51 4.13
C ILE A 4 -3.63 -22.59 2.85
N VAL A 5 -4.33 -21.49 2.55
CA VAL A 5 -5.26 -21.37 1.43
C VAL A 5 -4.60 -20.65 0.27
N LYS A 6 -3.76 -19.64 0.54
CA LYS A 6 -3.01 -18.88 -0.47
C LYS A 6 -1.81 -18.16 0.15
N ALA A 7 -0.67 -18.15 -0.53
CA ALA A 7 0.47 -17.30 -0.20
C ALA A 7 0.97 -16.60 -1.48
N ASP A 8 1.21 -15.29 -1.43
CA ASP A 8 1.79 -14.52 -2.53
C ASP A 8 3.33 -14.61 -2.52
N SER A 9 3.99 -14.29 -3.64
CA SER A 9 5.42 -14.53 -3.92
C SER A 9 6.44 -13.88 -2.97
N GLY A 10 5.99 -13.05 -2.03
CA GLY A 10 6.82 -12.40 -1.00
C GLY A 10 6.80 -13.10 0.37
N ILE A 11 5.99 -14.14 0.57
CA ILE A 11 5.97 -14.94 1.79
C ILE A 11 6.84 -16.19 1.59
N ASP A 12 8.01 -16.23 2.24
CA ASP A 12 8.84 -17.43 2.25
C ASP A 12 8.37 -18.44 3.32
N ALA A 13 8.88 -19.68 3.24
CA ALA A 13 8.48 -20.76 4.15
C ALA A 13 8.82 -20.47 5.63
N LYS A 14 9.83 -19.64 5.89
CA LYS A 14 10.22 -19.27 7.27
C LYS A 14 9.19 -18.31 7.86
N LEU A 15 8.84 -17.26 7.12
CA LEU A 15 7.82 -16.29 7.50
C LEU A 15 6.44 -16.95 7.63
N GLU A 16 6.09 -17.86 6.72
CA GLU A 16 4.88 -18.67 6.82
C GLU A 16 4.81 -19.49 8.12
N PHE A 17 5.90 -20.17 8.48
CA PHE A 17 5.99 -20.96 9.71
C PHE A 17 5.87 -20.07 10.97
N GLU A 18 6.54 -18.92 10.99
CA GLU A 18 6.44 -17.95 12.09
C GLU A 18 5.03 -17.39 12.23
N ILE A 19 4.39 -16.99 11.12
CA ILE A 19 3.00 -16.53 11.10
C ILE A 19 2.05 -17.63 11.63
N SER A 20 2.29 -18.88 11.24
CA SER A 20 1.47 -20.01 11.69
C SER A 20 1.56 -20.22 13.21
N ASN A 21 2.74 -20.05 13.79
CA ASN A 21 2.94 -20.19 15.24
C ASN A 21 2.33 -19.03 16.03
N ILE A 22 2.47 -17.78 15.55
CA ILE A 22 1.86 -16.63 16.26
C ILE A 22 0.33 -16.70 16.19
N VAL A 23 -0.24 -17.17 15.07
CA VAL A 23 -1.69 -17.41 14.95
C VAL A 23 -2.15 -18.44 15.98
N LYS A 24 -1.48 -19.59 16.09
CA LYS A 24 -1.83 -20.61 17.10
C LYS A 24 -1.77 -20.03 18.51
N GLY A 25 -0.68 -19.33 18.83
CA GLY A 25 -0.52 -18.68 20.13
C GLY A 25 -1.60 -17.64 20.43
N ALA A 26 -2.07 -16.90 19.43
CA ALA A 26 -3.19 -15.96 19.58
C ALA A 26 -4.49 -16.68 19.96
N TYR A 27 -4.79 -17.80 19.33
CA TYR A 27 -6.00 -18.60 19.62
C TYR A 27 -5.96 -19.28 20.97
N GLU A 28 -4.78 -19.63 21.47
CA GLU A 28 -4.60 -20.17 22.83
C GLU A 28 -4.78 -19.11 23.91
N ARG A 29 -4.45 -17.84 23.61
CA ARG A 29 -4.46 -16.73 24.58
C ARG A 29 -5.77 -15.96 24.63
N PHE A 30 -6.43 -15.80 23.49
CA PHE A 30 -7.55 -14.87 23.35
C PHE A 30 -8.80 -15.57 22.82
N ASN A 31 -9.96 -15.16 23.35
CA ASN A 31 -11.26 -15.76 23.02
C ASN A 31 -12.07 -14.96 21.98
N ASN A 32 -11.62 -13.75 21.63
CA ASN A 32 -12.29 -12.90 20.64
C ASN A 32 -11.36 -12.59 19.46
N GLN A 33 -11.96 -12.28 18.31
CA GLN A 33 -11.25 -12.05 17.05
C GLN A 33 -10.40 -10.78 17.09
N TYR A 34 -10.90 -9.73 17.76
CA TYR A 34 -10.20 -8.45 17.85
C TYR A 34 -8.84 -8.59 18.54
N ASP A 35 -8.80 -9.16 19.75
CA ASP A 35 -7.55 -9.34 20.49
C ASP A 35 -6.57 -10.26 19.74
N ARG A 36 -7.08 -11.31 19.09
CA ARG A 36 -6.25 -12.18 18.23
C ARG A 36 -5.63 -11.40 17.08
N SER A 37 -6.43 -10.64 16.33
CA SER A 37 -5.96 -9.85 15.19
C SER A 37 -4.92 -8.83 15.60
N LYS A 38 -5.16 -8.11 16.71
CA LYS A 38 -4.25 -7.11 17.26
C LYS A 38 -2.93 -7.74 17.71
N TYR A 39 -2.99 -8.85 18.44
CA TYR A 39 -1.78 -9.53 18.89
C TYR A 39 -0.90 -10.00 17.73
N ILE A 40 -1.52 -10.54 16.67
CA ILE A 40 -0.80 -10.98 15.48
C ILE A 40 -0.22 -9.77 14.73
N SER A 41 -1.00 -8.70 14.52
CA SER A 41 -0.51 -7.50 13.81
C SER A 41 0.63 -6.83 14.56
N ASP A 42 0.49 -6.60 15.87
CA ASP A 42 1.52 -5.95 16.69
C ASP A 42 2.84 -6.73 16.66
N TYR A 43 2.79 -8.07 16.76
CA TYR A 43 3.98 -8.92 16.67
C TYR A 43 4.68 -8.80 15.31
N LEU A 44 3.90 -8.81 14.22
CA LEU A 44 4.45 -8.74 12.86
C LEU A 44 4.99 -7.34 12.54
N ASP A 45 4.30 -6.29 12.99
CA ASP A 45 4.73 -4.90 12.91
C ASP A 45 6.07 -4.70 13.64
N GLU A 46 6.19 -5.17 14.88
CA GLU A 46 7.41 -5.04 15.69
C GLU A 46 8.59 -5.81 15.07
N ARG A 47 8.35 -7.03 14.59
CA ARG A 47 9.42 -7.93 14.14
C ARG A 47 9.89 -7.69 12.71
N TYR A 48 8.98 -7.32 11.82
CA TYR A 48 9.27 -7.22 10.39
C TYR A 48 9.10 -5.80 9.84
N GLY A 49 8.52 -4.87 10.61
CA GLY A 49 8.19 -3.53 10.16
C GLY A 49 7.10 -3.51 9.07
N GLY A 50 6.63 -2.29 8.77
CA GLY A 50 5.53 -2.05 7.85
C GLY A 50 4.21 -1.82 8.58
N CYS A 51 3.10 -2.08 7.89
CA CYS A 51 1.77 -2.14 8.52
C CYS A 51 1.12 -3.46 8.11
N TRP A 52 0.96 -4.36 9.09
CA TRP A 52 0.35 -5.67 8.94
C TRP A 52 -1.13 -5.61 9.35
N ARG A 53 -2.02 -5.92 8.41
CA ARG A 53 -3.45 -6.04 8.66
C ARG A 53 -3.82 -7.49 8.82
N VAL A 54 -4.60 -7.78 9.85
CA VAL A 54 -5.06 -9.14 10.16
C VAL A 54 -6.58 -9.12 10.22
N THR A 55 -7.22 -9.89 9.34
CA THR A 55 -8.66 -10.09 9.34
C THR A 55 -8.96 -11.53 9.75
N ILE A 56 -9.83 -11.72 10.74
CA ILE A 56 -10.24 -13.03 11.24
C ILE A 56 -11.76 -13.08 11.22
N GLY A 57 -12.34 -14.14 10.64
CA GLY A 57 -13.78 -14.31 10.63
C GLY A 57 -14.21 -15.67 10.08
N LYS A 58 -15.45 -16.06 10.36
CA LYS A 58 -16.00 -17.35 9.91
C LYS A 58 -16.13 -17.45 8.39
N SER A 59 -16.43 -16.33 7.74
CA SER A 59 -16.53 -16.22 6.29
C SER A 59 -16.41 -14.75 5.90
N PHE A 60 -15.44 -14.44 5.04
CA PHE A 60 -15.35 -13.12 4.43
C PHE A 60 -14.71 -13.24 3.06
N THR A 61 -14.98 -12.24 2.22
CA THR A 61 -14.33 -12.05 0.93
C THR A 61 -13.72 -10.67 0.91
N SER A 62 -12.43 -10.59 0.60
CA SER A 62 -11.78 -9.33 0.28
C SER A 62 -11.41 -9.31 -1.20
N CYS A 63 -11.79 -8.21 -1.86
CA CYS A 63 -11.36 -7.83 -3.18
C CYS A 63 -10.56 -6.55 -2.99
N GLY A 64 -9.25 -6.64 -3.18
CA GLY A 64 -8.34 -5.51 -3.08
C GLY A 64 -7.17 -5.75 -4.01
N THR A 65 -6.83 -4.74 -4.80
CA THR A 65 -5.67 -4.81 -5.68
C THR A 65 -4.44 -4.47 -4.87
N TYR A 66 -3.87 -5.52 -4.29
CA TYR A 66 -2.72 -5.43 -3.41
C TYR A 66 -1.41 -5.42 -4.21
N TYR A 67 -1.18 -4.37 -4.99
CA TYR A 67 -0.14 -4.34 -6.01
C TYR A 67 1.29 -4.64 -5.50
N LEU A 68 1.57 -4.48 -4.20
CA LEU A 68 2.81 -4.92 -3.55
C LEU A 68 2.60 -5.44 -2.11
N SER A 69 1.41 -5.95 -1.79
CA SER A 69 1.19 -6.53 -0.46
C SER A 69 1.63 -7.98 -0.41
N GLN A 70 2.27 -8.38 0.69
CA GLN A 70 2.43 -9.81 0.98
C GLN A 70 1.11 -10.30 1.57
N LEU A 71 0.35 -11.09 0.81
CA LEU A 71 -0.90 -11.71 1.26
C LEU A 71 -0.65 -13.15 1.67
N LEU A 72 -1.12 -13.50 2.86
CA LEU A 72 -1.27 -14.88 3.32
C LEU A 72 -2.73 -15.10 3.74
N ARG A 73 -3.38 -16.08 3.12
CA ARG A 73 -4.69 -16.59 3.55
C ARG A 73 -4.52 -17.99 4.10
N LEU A 74 -5.09 -18.20 5.29
CA LEU A 74 -5.07 -19.48 5.97
C LEU A 74 -6.37 -19.70 6.72
N SER A 75 -6.57 -20.91 7.22
CA SER A 75 -7.71 -21.29 8.04
C SER A 75 -7.25 -22.00 9.31
N TYR A 76 -7.89 -21.67 10.42
CA TYR A 76 -7.63 -22.28 11.73
C TYR A 76 -8.87 -22.28 12.61
N GLN A 77 -9.15 -23.41 13.29
CA GLN A 77 -10.29 -23.58 14.22
C GLN A 77 -11.64 -23.01 13.71
N ASN A 78 -11.94 -23.22 12.42
CA ASN A 78 -13.15 -22.79 11.70
C ASN A 78 -13.23 -21.30 11.33
N ASP A 79 -12.17 -20.54 11.57
CA ASP A 79 -12.05 -19.17 11.06
C ASP A 79 -11.15 -19.13 9.82
N GLN A 80 -11.53 -18.26 8.89
CA GLN A 80 -10.66 -17.77 7.83
C GLN A 80 -9.79 -16.64 8.41
N ILE A 81 -8.54 -16.58 7.96
CA ILE A 81 -7.56 -15.61 8.41
C ILE A 81 -6.87 -15.04 7.17
N GLU A 82 -6.90 -13.72 7.04
CA GLU A 82 -6.18 -12.99 6.01
C GLU A 82 -5.18 -12.06 6.67
N ILE A 83 -3.91 -12.20 6.30
CA ILE A 83 -2.80 -11.40 6.79
C ILE A 83 -2.20 -10.71 5.59
N VAL A 84 -2.20 -9.38 5.64
CA VAL A 84 -1.75 -8.51 4.54
C VAL A 84 -0.69 -7.58 5.09
N ARG A 85 0.53 -7.68 4.54
CA ARG A 85 1.55 -6.66 4.76
C ARG A 85 1.42 -5.57 3.72
N THR A 86 1.13 -4.35 4.14
CA THR A 86 1.36 -3.17 3.28
C THR A 86 2.79 -2.69 3.50
N GLN A 87 3.56 -2.45 2.42
CA GLN A 87 4.87 -1.79 2.54
C GLN A 87 4.69 -0.46 3.30
N GLY A 88 5.61 -0.19 4.22
CA GLY A 88 5.39 0.70 5.36
C GLY A 88 4.97 2.13 5.04
N ASP A 89 4.40 2.78 6.06
CA ASP A 89 3.88 4.15 6.03
C ASP A 89 4.94 5.24 5.78
N SER A 90 6.23 4.90 5.71
CA SER A 90 7.35 5.85 5.62
C SER A 90 7.81 6.15 4.19
N GLU A 91 7.72 5.21 3.27
CA GLU A 91 8.25 5.33 1.91
C GLU A 91 7.14 5.27 0.86
N PHE A 92 7.34 5.90 -0.30
CA PHE A 92 6.40 5.75 -1.42
C PHE A 92 6.63 4.42 -2.12
N GLU A 93 5.55 3.68 -2.36
CA GLU A 93 5.51 2.57 -3.29
C GLU A 93 5.55 3.11 -4.72
N ILE A 94 6.53 2.73 -5.54
CA ILE A 94 6.58 3.11 -6.96
C ILE A 94 5.77 2.11 -7.78
N ILE A 95 4.60 2.52 -8.24
CA ILE A 95 3.72 1.70 -9.10
C ILE A 95 4.18 1.77 -10.55
N GLN A 96 4.47 2.98 -11.02
CA GLN A 96 4.96 3.21 -12.38
C GLN A 96 5.84 4.45 -12.42
N LYS A 97 6.93 4.37 -13.17
CA LYS A 97 7.78 5.49 -13.53
C LYS A 97 8.29 5.23 -14.93
N ASP A 98 8.23 6.24 -15.80
CA ASP A 98 8.84 6.10 -17.12
C ASP A 98 10.36 5.93 -16.98
N LEU A 99 10.93 4.97 -17.70
CA LEU A 99 12.38 4.66 -17.63
C LEU A 99 13.27 5.86 -17.99
N GLY A 100 12.82 6.72 -18.90
CA GLY A 100 13.56 7.91 -19.33
C GLY A 100 13.29 9.16 -18.48
N MET A 101 12.52 9.05 -17.39
CA MET A 101 12.18 10.20 -16.55
C MET A 101 13.43 10.79 -15.88
N ASN A 102 13.58 12.10 -15.96
CA ASN A 102 14.66 12.81 -15.28
C ASN A 102 14.54 12.60 -13.75
N GLN A 103 15.63 12.13 -13.13
CA GLN A 103 15.66 11.78 -11.70
C GLN A 103 15.36 12.98 -10.80
N ALA A 104 15.86 14.18 -11.12
CA ALA A 104 15.59 15.37 -10.31
C ALA A 104 14.11 15.80 -10.38
N VAL A 105 13.46 15.61 -11.53
CA VAL A 105 12.01 15.84 -11.67
C VAL A 105 11.24 14.83 -10.83
N PHE A 106 11.63 13.56 -10.89
CA PHE A 106 11.04 12.48 -10.09
C PHE A 106 11.14 12.76 -8.59
N ASP A 107 12.34 13.05 -8.08
CA ASP A 107 12.58 13.34 -6.66
C ASP A 107 11.82 14.59 -6.21
N SER A 108 11.75 15.62 -7.06
CA SER A 108 10.98 16.83 -6.80
C SER A 108 9.48 16.53 -6.68
N ILE A 109 8.91 15.74 -7.59
CA ILE A 109 7.50 15.34 -7.53
C ILE A 109 7.22 14.50 -6.28
N LEU A 110 8.08 13.55 -5.92
CA LEU A 110 7.94 12.79 -4.67
C LEU A 110 7.93 13.70 -3.44
N GLY A 111 8.83 14.68 -3.38
CA GLY A 111 8.86 15.66 -2.30
C GLY A 111 7.59 16.51 -2.23
N ILE A 112 7.02 16.89 -3.37
CA ILE A 112 5.75 17.63 -3.43
C ILE A 112 4.60 16.77 -2.88
N ILE A 113 4.49 15.50 -3.30
CA ILE A 113 3.45 14.59 -2.81
C ILE A 113 3.62 14.36 -1.29
N GLN A 114 4.85 14.18 -0.82
CA GLN A 114 5.16 14.03 0.61
C GLN A 114 4.66 15.22 1.43
N ASN A 115 4.92 16.44 0.96
CA ASN A 115 4.49 17.67 1.63
C ASN A 115 2.97 17.82 1.59
N ALA A 116 2.33 17.47 0.47
CA ALA A 116 0.87 17.50 0.36
C ALA A 116 0.22 16.59 1.42
N GLN A 117 0.72 15.37 1.59
CA GLN A 117 0.23 14.44 2.60
C GLN A 117 0.39 14.95 4.04
N GLN A 118 1.44 15.72 4.33
CA GLN A 118 1.72 16.24 5.67
C GLN A 118 0.92 17.50 5.99
N THR A 119 0.61 18.32 4.98
CA THR A 119 0.08 19.68 5.20
C THR A 119 -1.40 19.83 4.86
N GLN A 120 -1.93 19.01 3.95
CA GLN A 120 -3.29 19.17 3.43
C GLN A 120 -4.28 18.20 4.09
N LYS A 121 -5.46 18.72 4.42
CA LYS A 121 -6.46 18.03 5.26
C LYS A 121 -7.23 16.91 4.55
N ASN A 122 -7.36 16.97 3.23
CA ASN A 122 -8.14 16.02 2.44
C ASN A 122 -7.55 15.85 1.03
N LEU A 123 -8.03 14.83 0.30
CA LEU A 123 -7.51 14.50 -1.03
C LEU A 123 -7.68 15.62 -2.06
N SER A 124 -8.79 16.38 -2.01
CA SER A 124 -9.01 17.50 -2.94
C SER A 124 -7.94 18.58 -2.76
N ALA A 125 -7.70 18.99 -1.51
CA ALA A 125 -6.66 19.96 -1.18
C ALA A 125 -5.24 19.44 -1.51
N GLN A 126 -5.01 18.13 -1.40
CA GLN A 126 -3.73 17.54 -1.85
C GLN A 126 -3.56 17.65 -3.36
N VAL A 127 -4.60 17.36 -4.16
CA VAL A 127 -4.53 17.44 -5.63
C VAL A 127 -4.25 18.87 -6.07
N GLU A 128 -4.98 19.85 -5.54
CA GLU A 128 -4.78 21.27 -5.83
C GLU A 128 -3.35 21.69 -5.49
N TYR A 129 -2.88 21.39 -4.28
CA TYR A 129 -1.53 21.72 -3.83
C TYR A 129 -0.44 21.10 -4.72
N ILE A 130 -0.58 19.81 -5.07
CA ILE A 130 0.39 19.10 -5.92
C ILE A 130 0.38 19.74 -7.32
N SER A 131 -0.80 20.01 -7.88
CA SER A 131 -0.94 20.63 -9.20
C SER A 131 -0.20 21.97 -9.25
N ASP A 132 -0.50 22.87 -8.30
CA ASP A 132 0.12 24.19 -8.22
C ASP A 132 1.65 24.10 -8.07
N CYS A 133 2.14 23.24 -7.17
CA CYS A 133 3.57 23.10 -6.92
C CYS A 133 4.32 22.51 -8.11
N VAL A 134 3.73 21.55 -8.82
CA VAL A 134 4.34 20.91 -9.99
C VAL A 134 4.41 21.90 -11.14
N GLU A 135 3.32 22.61 -11.44
CA GLU A 135 3.29 23.61 -12.52
C GLU A 135 4.20 24.82 -12.25
N GLN A 136 4.40 25.20 -10.98
CA GLN A 136 5.35 26.26 -10.62
C GLN A 136 6.81 25.84 -10.76
N LYS A 137 7.14 24.57 -10.48
CA LYS A 137 8.53 24.08 -10.43
C LYS A 137 9.01 23.47 -11.74
N HIS A 138 8.11 22.93 -12.55
CA HIS A 138 8.43 22.19 -13.76
C HIS A 138 7.70 22.77 -14.95
N THR A 139 8.36 22.82 -16.10
CA THR A 139 7.74 23.32 -17.33
C THR A 139 6.69 22.36 -17.86
N GLY A 140 5.79 22.87 -18.71
CA GLY A 140 4.69 22.11 -19.30
C GLY A 140 3.41 22.14 -18.46
N LYS A 141 2.38 21.46 -18.97
CA LYS A 141 1.11 21.28 -18.27
C LYS A 141 1.05 19.89 -17.68
N TRP A 142 0.65 19.80 -16.42
CA TRP A 142 0.66 18.57 -15.66
C TRP A 142 -0.75 18.22 -15.19
N ALA A 143 -1.05 16.93 -15.15
CA ALA A 143 -2.26 16.40 -14.56
C ALA A 143 -1.91 15.62 -13.30
N VAL A 144 -2.72 15.82 -12.25
CA VAL A 144 -2.59 15.13 -10.97
C VAL A 144 -3.88 14.36 -10.72
N ILE A 145 -3.76 13.06 -10.46
CA ILE A 145 -4.87 12.18 -10.11
C ILE A 145 -4.53 11.53 -8.77
N CYS A 146 -5.45 11.60 -7.82
CA CYS A 146 -5.26 11.06 -6.47
C CYS A 146 -6.52 10.30 -6.01
N GLY A 147 -6.34 9.16 -5.35
CA GLY A 147 -7.46 8.34 -4.87
C GLY A 147 -7.03 6.99 -4.32
N TYR A 148 -7.97 6.25 -3.75
CA TYR A 148 -7.70 4.95 -3.12
C TYR A 148 -7.66 3.79 -4.11
N ASP A 149 -8.58 3.78 -5.08
CA ASP A 149 -8.67 2.72 -6.08
C ASP A 149 -9.21 3.29 -7.39
N PHE A 150 -8.30 3.51 -8.34
CA PHE A 150 -8.65 4.01 -9.67
C PHE A 150 -7.64 3.50 -10.69
N ASN A 151 -8.10 3.37 -11.93
CA ASN A 151 -7.27 3.14 -13.10
C ASN A 151 -7.58 4.20 -14.15
N SER A 152 -6.57 4.57 -14.93
CA SER A 152 -6.74 5.54 -16.01
C SER A 152 -5.89 5.15 -17.21
N ARG A 153 -6.31 5.60 -18.39
CA ARG A 153 -5.53 5.53 -19.63
C ARG A 153 -5.57 6.91 -20.25
N VAL A 154 -4.58 7.73 -19.89
CA VAL A 154 -4.46 9.12 -20.34
C VAL A 154 -3.25 9.22 -21.27
N PRO A 155 -3.36 9.82 -22.46
CA PRO A 155 -2.19 10.17 -23.25
C PRO A 155 -1.33 11.20 -22.50
N TYR A 156 -0.02 11.00 -22.47
CA TYR A 156 0.92 11.89 -21.80
C TYR A 156 2.21 12.05 -22.60
N VAL A 157 2.98 13.09 -22.28
CA VAL A 157 4.30 13.31 -22.87
C VAL A 157 5.27 12.27 -22.30
N ASN A 158 5.84 11.43 -23.17
CA ASN A 158 6.80 10.39 -22.78
C ASN A 158 7.87 10.89 -21.80
N ASN A 159 8.28 10.03 -20.89
CA ASN A 159 9.30 10.28 -19.86
C ASN A 159 8.86 11.25 -18.75
N ASN A 160 7.56 11.47 -18.59
CA ASN A 160 7.02 12.41 -17.61
C ASN A 160 5.82 11.84 -16.85
N LEU A 161 5.78 10.53 -16.66
CA LEU A 161 4.80 9.87 -15.78
C LEU A 161 5.46 9.34 -14.51
N VAL A 162 4.82 9.69 -13.39
CA VAL A 162 5.00 9.03 -12.10
C VAL A 162 3.66 8.54 -11.56
N CYS A 163 3.65 7.31 -11.05
CA CYS A 163 2.56 6.75 -10.28
C CYS A 163 3.14 6.11 -9.03
N VAL A 164 2.72 6.60 -7.86
CA VAL A 164 3.16 6.11 -6.56
C VAL A 164 2.00 5.90 -5.62
N ALA A 165 2.17 5.07 -4.60
CA ALA A 165 1.20 4.92 -3.52
C ALA A 165 1.84 5.08 -2.15
N LYS A 166 1.08 5.63 -1.21
CA LYS A 166 1.47 5.72 0.20
C LYS A 166 0.23 5.80 1.07
N LYS A 167 0.19 5.02 2.16
CA LYS A 167 -0.97 4.92 3.07
C LYS A 167 -2.28 4.57 2.35
N GLY A 168 -2.20 3.72 1.32
CA GLY A 168 -3.35 3.31 0.51
C GLY A 168 -3.89 4.38 -0.44
N ILE A 169 -3.24 5.55 -0.55
CA ILE A 169 -3.58 6.59 -1.51
C ILE A 169 -2.61 6.48 -2.68
N ARG A 170 -3.13 6.36 -3.90
CA ARG A 170 -2.39 6.39 -5.16
C ARG A 170 -2.37 7.82 -5.69
N TYR A 171 -1.19 8.25 -6.14
CA TYR A 171 -0.94 9.53 -6.80
C TYR A 171 -0.37 9.24 -8.19
N THR A 172 -1.02 9.75 -9.22
CA THR A 172 -0.51 9.74 -10.59
C THR A 172 -0.28 11.18 -11.01
N VAL A 173 0.97 11.52 -11.35
CA VAL A 173 1.37 12.83 -11.87
C VAL A 173 1.96 12.60 -13.25
N LEU A 174 1.35 13.20 -14.27
CA LEU A 174 1.75 13.02 -15.67
C LEU A 174 1.72 14.33 -16.43
N MET A 175 2.71 14.59 -17.28
CA MET A 175 2.71 15.77 -18.16
C MET A 175 1.78 15.51 -19.36
N ILE A 176 0.80 16.39 -19.57
CA ILE A 176 -0.16 16.28 -20.69
C ILE A 176 0.25 17.12 -21.91
N SER A 177 1.05 18.18 -21.71
CA SER A 177 1.65 18.95 -22.81
C SER A 177 2.96 19.61 -22.37
N LYS A 178 3.84 19.87 -23.33
CA LYS A 178 5.03 20.72 -23.11
C LYS A 178 4.66 22.21 -23.09
#